data_AF-A0A8T5ALU5-F1
#
_entry.id   AF-A0A8T5ALU5-F1
#
_cell.length_a   1.000
_cell.length_b   1.000
_cell.length_c   1.000
_cell.angle_alpha   90.00
_cell.angle_beta   90.00
_cell.angle_gamma   90.00
#
_symmetry.space_group_name_H-M   'P 1'
#
loop_
_entity.id
_entity.type
_entity.pdbx_description
1 polymer ?
#
loop_
_entity_poly.entity_id
_entity_poly.type
_entity_poly.pdbx_seq_one_letter_code
_entity_poly.pdbx_strand_id
1 'polypeptide(L)' 'MPRGGHDEGDILRRMRRTIEMMEEYEGRVKFCQSCGEANPEDSRFCDRCGKGFPADRPGVKVRRIMDEV' A
#
# COMPACT_ATOMS: atom_id res chain seq x y z
N MET A 1 -9.29 -15.27 -39.57
CA MET A 1 -8.57 -14.00 -39.28
C MET A 1 -9.60 -12.89 -39.23
N PRO A 2 -9.66 -11.95 -38.26
CA PRO A 2 -8.84 -11.72 -37.04
C PRO A 2 -9.60 -12.08 -35.75
N ARG A 3 -9.00 -12.86 -34.83
CA ARG A 3 -8.21 -12.46 -33.64
C ARG A 3 -9.05 -11.83 -32.53
N GLY A 4 -9.12 -12.57 -31.42
CA GLY A 4 -9.98 -12.31 -30.26
C GLY A 4 -9.92 -10.86 -29.78
N GLY A 5 -11.11 -10.31 -29.57
CA GLY A 5 -11.28 -9.05 -28.87
C GLY A 5 -10.93 -9.27 -27.41
N HIS A 6 -9.72 -8.86 -27.03
CA HIS A 6 -9.49 -8.41 -25.67
C HIS A 6 -10.25 -7.09 -25.55
N ASP A 7 -11.51 -7.17 -25.13
CA ASP A 7 -12.31 -6.00 -24.77
C ASP A 7 -11.53 -5.22 -23.70
N GLU A 8 -11.28 -3.93 -23.92
CA GLU A 8 -10.54 -3.06 -22.98
C GLU A 8 -11.15 -3.10 -21.56
N GLY A 9 -12.42 -3.49 -21.42
CA GLY A 9 -13.11 -3.67 -20.15
C GLY A 9 -12.67 -4.88 -19.33
N ASP A 10 -12.04 -5.91 -19.92
CA ASP A 10 -11.70 -7.15 -19.23
C ASP A 10 -10.42 -7.00 -18.36
N ILE A 11 -9.47 -6.20 -18.84
CA ILE A 11 -8.22 -5.88 -18.11
C ILE A 11 -8.53 -5.07 -16.86
N LEU A 12 -9.34 -4.01 -16.99
CA LEU A 12 -9.72 -3.15 -15.88
C LEU A 12 -10.60 -3.88 -14.85
N ARG A 13 -11.51 -4.77 -15.27
CA ARG A 13 -12.28 -5.64 -14.35
C ARG A 13 -11.41 -6.61 -13.56
N ARG A 14 -10.35 -7.14 -14.16
CA ARG A 14 -9.42 -8.08 -13.49
C ARG A 14 -8.51 -7.35 -12.51
N MET A 15 -8.02 -6.16 -12.88
CA MET A 15 -7.24 -5.29 -11.99
C MET A 15 -8.07 -4.79 -10.80
N ARG A 16 -9.34 -4.42 -11.03
CA ARG A 16 -10.28 -3.99 -9.97
C ARG A 16 -10.50 -5.08 -8.93
N ARG A 17 -10.68 -6.35 -9.35
CA ARG A 17 -10.83 -7.50 -8.43
C ARG A 17 -9.61 -7.74 -7.54
N THR A 18 -8.40 -7.57 -8.08
CA THR A 18 -7.17 -7.70 -7.27
C THR A 18 -7.01 -6.56 -6.28
N ILE A 19 -7.50 -5.35 -6.60
CA ILE A 19 -7.50 -4.21 -5.69
C ILE A 19 -8.58 -4.39 -4.62
N GLU A 20 -9.79 -4.85 -4.98
CA GLU A 20 -10.91 -5.13 -4.05
C GLU A 20 -10.53 -6.20 -2.99
N MET A 21 -9.72 -7.19 -3.34
CA MET A 21 -9.18 -8.17 -2.37
C MET A 21 -8.08 -7.60 -1.46
N MET A 22 -7.48 -6.47 -1.83
CA MET A 22 -6.47 -5.75 -1.02
C MET A 22 -7.09 -4.63 -0.16
N GLU A 23 -8.39 -4.34 -0.30
CA GLU A 23 -9.10 -3.31 0.50
C GLU A 23 -9.28 -3.71 1.98
N GLU A 24 -9.04 -4.98 2.33
CA GLU A 24 -8.99 -5.42 3.72
C GLU A 24 -7.62 -5.16 4.38
N TYR A 25 -6.62 -4.75 3.59
CA TYR A 25 -5.37 -4.18 4.11
C TYR A 25 -5.61 -2.70 4.44
N GLU A 26 -6.22 -2.44 5.60
CA GLU A 26 -6.06 -1.16 6.30
C GLU A 26 -4.58 -0.99 6.70
N GLY A 27 -3.72 -0.73 5.71
CA GLY A 27 -2.28 -0.66 5.90
C GLY A 27 -1.92 0.59 6.69
N ARG A 28 -1.87 0.48 8.02
CA ARG A 28 -1.22 1.51 8.81
C ARG A 28 0.27 1.39 8.56
N VAL A 29 0.88 2.53 8.31
CA VAL A 29 2.31 2.62 8.13
C VAL A 29 2.90 3.46 9.24
N LYS A 30 4.14 3.18 9.58
CA LYS A 30 4.93 4.01 10.48
C LYS A 30 6.16 4.50 9.76
N PHE A 31 6.45 5.78 10.00
CA PHE A 31 7.62 6.42 9.43
C PHE A 31 8.79 6.29 10.39
N CYS A 32 9.95 5.90 9.86
CA CYS A 32 11.17 5.87 10.63
C CYS A 32 11.61 7.30 10.96
N GLN A 33 11.71 7.64 12.25
CA GLN A 33 12.17 8.97 12.69
C GLN A 33 13.66 9.23 12.38
N SER A 34 14.43 8.21 12.01
CA SER A 34 15.85 8.35 11.69
C SER A 34 16.15 8.44 10.20
N CYS A 35 15.34 7.84 9.33
CA CYS A 35 15.60 7.86 7.88
C CYS A 35 14.40 8.26 7.01
N GLY A 36 13.21 8.43 7.58
CA GLY A 36 11.99 8.81 6.88
C GLY A 36 11.26 7.66 6.16
N GLU A 37 11.78 6.44 6.19
CA GLU A 37 11.19 5.30 5.46
C GLU A 37 9.80 4.95 5.96
N ALA A 38 8.88 4.63 5.04
CA ALA A 38 7.56 4.11 5.35
C ALA A 38 7.64 2.60 5.53
N ASN A 39 7.30 2.13 6.73
CA ASN A 39 7.33 0.70 7.07
C ASN A 39 5.93 0.28 7.51
N PRO A 40 5.51 -0.98 7.30
CA PRO A 40 4.23 -1.47 7.79
C PRO A 40 4.17 -1.41 9.33
N GLU A 41 2.96 -1.33 9.89
CA GLU A 41 2.78 -1.24 11.35
C GLU A 41 3.37 -2.42 12.12
N ASP A 42 3.37 -3.61 11.54
CA ASP A 42 3.94 -4.83 12.13
C ASP A 42 5.48 -4.88 12.11
N SER A 43 6.16 -4.01 11.36
CA SER A 43 7.62 -4.04 11.26
C SER A 43 8.28 -3.71 12.59
N ARG A 44 9.03 -4.63 13.19
CA ARG A 44 9.77 -4.37 14.45
C ARG A 44 10.98 -3.46 14.26
N PHE A 45 11.55 -3.47 13.05
CA PHE A 45 12.72 -2.70 12.67
C PHE A 45 12.48 -2.02 11.33
N CYS A 46 13.19 -0.94 11.06
CA CYS A 46 13.14 -0.27 9.76
C CYS A 46 13.89 -1.08 8.70
N ASP A 47 13.21 -1.40 7.59
CA ASP A 47 13.79 -2.17 6.48
C ASP A 47 14.94 -1.44 5.77
N ARG A 48 14.97 -0.10 5.85
CA ARG A 48 16.01 0.72 5.21
C ARG A 48 17.23 0.98 6.09
N CYS A 49 17.04 1.28 7.38
CA CYS A 49 18.14 1.68 8.27
C CYS A 49 18.39 0.74 9.45
N GLY A 50 17.56 -0.29 9.65
CA GLY A 50 17.69 -1.27 10.73
C GLY A 50 17.29 -0.77 12.12
N LYS A 51 16.88 0.49 12.28
CA LYS A 51 16.51 1.01 13.61
C LYS A 51 15.20 0.38 14.10
N GLY A 52 15.19 -0.04 15.37
CA GLY A 52 14.01 -0.61 16.03
C GLY A 52 12.89 0.42 16.23
N PHE A 53 11.65 -0.03 16.06
CA PHE A 53 10.46 0.74 16.38
C PHE A 53 10.05 0.50 17.84
N PRO A 54 9.56 1.53 18.56
CA PRO A 54 8.96 1.35 19.86
C PRO A 54 7.65 0.55 19.75
N ALA A 55 7.46 -0.46 20.61
CA ALA A 55 6.32 -1.38 20.57
C ALA A 55 4.96 -0.72 20.81
N ASP A 56 4.94 0.42 21.50
CA ASP A 56 3.71 1.11 21.94
C ASP A 56 3.15 2.11 20.92
N ARG A 57 3.80 2.31 19.76
CA ARG A 57 3.35 3.33 18.81
C ARG A 57 2.54 2.71 17.66
N PRO A 58 1.20 2.87 17.64
CA PRO A 58 0.39 2.39 16.53
C PRO A 58 0.73 3.14 15.24
N GLY A 59 0.64 2.43 14.10
CA GLY A 59 0.83 3.03 12.77
C GLY A 59 -0.22 4.09 12.46
N VAL A 60 0.15 5.06 11.60
CA VAL A 60 -0.74 6.10 11.10
C VAL A 60 -1.42 5.65 9.81
N LYS A 61 -2.72 5.95 9.68
CA LYS A 61 -3.48 5.71 8.44
C LYS A 61 -3.08 6.75 7.41
N VAL A 62 -2.43 6.33 6.32
CA VAL A 62 -2.11 7.24 5.21
C VAL A 62 -3.33 7.33 4.30
N ARG A 63 -4.05 8.44 4.40
CA ARG A 63 -5.08 8.80 3.42
C ARG A 63 -4.38 9.21 2.12
N ARG A 64 -4.77 8.60 1.00
CA ARG A 64 -4.28 8.98 -0.33
C ARG A 64 -4.89 10.35 -0.64
N ILE A 65 -4.08 11.41 -0.62
CA ILE A 65 -4.52 12.75 -1.01
C ILE A 65 -4.61 12.74 -2.54
N MET A 66 -5.80 12.45 -3.06
CA MET A 66 -6.15 12.63 -4.48
C MET A 66 -7.17 13.76 -4.55
N ASP A 67 -6.81 14.93 -4.03
CA ASP A 67 -7.70 16.09 -3.99
C ASP A 67 -6.92 17.31 -4.51
N GLU A 68 -7.31 17.70 -5.73
CA GLU A 68 -7.08 18.98 -6.40
C GLU A 68 -5.66 19.37 -6.86
N VAL A 69 -5.47 19.26 -8.19
CA VAL A 69 -4.67 20.19 -9.01
C VAL A 69 -5.55 20.68 -10.16
#